data_AF-A0A661L133-F1
#
_entry.id   AF-A0A661L133-F1
#
_cell.length_a   1.000
_cell.length_b   1.000
_cell.length_c   1.000
_cell.angle_alpha   90.00
_cell.angle_beta   90.00
_cell.angle_gamma   90.00
#
_symmetry.space_group_name_H-M   'P 1'
#
loop_
_entity.id
_entity.type
_entity.pdbx_description
1 polymer ?
#
loop_
_entity_poly.entity_id
_entity_poly.type
_entity_poly.pdbx_seq_one_letter_code
_entity_poly.pdbx_strand_id
1 'polypeptide(L)'
;MNGNGGNGGNNGDEKRKELRVILSGREVSRWIFLERLEFCFKFSSKTGTWQTVPYSKGLEICRRIISKAATNSDISVVGSMVEDLRKDEMVSQLFDKGRLVIGGVR
;
A
#
# COMPACT_ATOMS: atom_id res chain seq x y z
N MET A 1 30.04 -20.59 24.25
CA MET A 1 28.58 -20.75 24.44
C MET A 1 28.12 -19.72 25.46
N ASN A 2 27.35 -18.74 25.02
CA ASN A 2 26.15 -18.23 25.71
C ASN A 2 25.74 -16.93 25.02
N GLY A 3 24.70 -17.05 24.20
CA GLY A 3 23.95 -15.90 23.73
C GLY A 3 23.23 -15.26 24.91
N ASN A 4 23.12 -13.94 24.88
CA ASN A 4 22.16 -13.24 25.70
C ASN A 4 21.22 -12.50 24.75
N GLY A 5 19.96 -12.93 24.79
CA GLY A 5 18.90 -12.50 23.90
C GLY A 5 18.69 -11.00 23.97
N GLY A 6 18.73 -10.36 22.79
CA GLY A 6 18.15 -9.05 22.60
C GLY A 6 16.64 -9.15 22.72
N ASN A 7 16.12 -8.86 23.91
CA ASN A 7 14.71 -8.60 24.13
C ASN A 7 14.40 -7.19 23.55
N GLY A 8 14.21 -7.13 22.24
CA GLY A 8 13.74 -5.94 21.54
C GLY A 8 12.23 -5.83 21.75
N GLY A 9 11.81 -4.99 22.70
CA GLY A 9 10.41 -4.72 22.98
C GLY A 9 9.68 -4.21 21.73
N ASN A 10 8.85 -5.07 21.13
CA ASN A 10 7.79 -4.67 20.21
C ASN A 10 6.69 -3.96 21.01
N ASN A 11 6.95 -2.69 21.35
CA ASN A 11 5.96 -1.81 21.97
C ASN A 11 4.99 -1.31 20.89
N GLY A 12 3.80 -1.92 20.79
CA GLY A 12 2.51 -1.20 20.77
C GLY A 12 2.08 -0.30 19.59
N ASP A 13 2.88 -0.09 18.53
CA ASP A 13 2.57 0.91 17.47
C ASP A 13 1.96 0.35 16.16
N GLU A 14 1.63 -0.94 16.08
CA GLU A 14 1.12 -1.59 14.86
C GLU A 14 -0.39 -1.37 14.62
N LYS A 15 -0.81 -0.12 14.38
CA LYS A 15 -2.21 0.17 13.98
C LYS A 15 -2.37 1.18 12.86
N ARG A 16 -1.34 1.95 12.56
CA ARG A 16 -1.37 2.94 11.50
C ARG A 16 -0.56 2.43 10.32
N LYS A 17 -1.22 2.25 9.18
CA LYS A 17 -0.58 1.92 7.91
C LYS A 17 -0.72 3.05 6.92
N GLU A 18 0.24 3.17 6.02
CA GLU A 18 0.27 4.25 5.04
C GLU A 18 0.55 3.73 3.63
N LEU A 19 -0.08 4.36 2.64
CA LEU A 19 0.22 4.19 1.22
C LEU A 19 0.34 5.56 0.56
N ARG A 20 1.50 5.85 -0.04
CA ARG A 20 1.74 7.04 -0.86
C ARG A 20 1.72 6.65 -2.32
N VAL A 21 1.05 7.46 -3.13
CA VAL A 21 0.97 7.33 -4.58
C VAL A 21 1.80 8.44 -5.18
N ILE A 22 2.80 8.06 -5.97
CA ILE A 22 3.72 8.96 -6.63
C ILE A 22 3.52 8.79 -8.14
N LEU A 23 3.27 9.90 -8.84
CA LEU A 23 3.13 9.94 -10.30
C LEU A 23 4.23 10.84 -10.84
N SER A 24 5.07 10.30 -11.72
CA SER A 24 6.18 11.04 -12.35
C SER A 24 7.06 11.79 -11.32
N GLY A 25 7.37 11.13 -10.21
CA GLY A 25 8.21 11.68 -9.12
C GLY A 25 7.50 12.63 -8.15
N ARG A 26 6.19 12.86 -8.27
CA ARG A 26 5.42 13.73 -7.36
C ARG A 26 4.36 12.96 -6.58
N GLU A 27 4.24 13.20 -5.28
CA GLU A 27 3.17 12.63 -4.47
C GLU A 27 1.81 13.22 -4.89
N VAL A 28 0.93 12.36 -5.43
CA VAL A 28 -0.42 12.75 -5.87
C VAL A 28 -1.49 12.41 -4.85
N SER A 29 -1.24 11.42 -3.99
CA SER A 29 -2.16 11.02 -2.94
C SER A 29 -1.44 10.28 -1.82
N ARG A 30 -1.97 10.40 -0.59
CA ARG A 30 -1.53 9.64 0.57
C ARG A 30 -2.74 9.05 1.28
N TRP A 31 -2.63 7.80 1.68
CA TRP A 31 -3.68 7.05 2.35
C TRP A 31 -3.19 6.60 3.71
N ILE A 32 -4.00 6.81 4.74
CA ILE A 32 -3.73 6.37 6.11
C ILE A 32 -4.84 5.42 6.52
N PHE A 33 -4.46 4.25 7.01
CA PHE A 33 -5.35 3.24 7.56
C PHE A 33 -5.10 3.10 9.05
N LEU A 34 -6.14 3.22 9.86
CA LEU A 34 -6.12 2.91 11.29
C LEU A 34 -6.86 1.59 11.48
N GLU A 35 -6.15 0.46 11.41
CA GLU A 35 -6.77 -0.85 11.21
C GLU A 35 -7.72 -1.23 12.36
N ARG A 36 -7.31 -1.00 13.60
CA ARG A 36 -8.14 -1.31 14.79
C ARG A 36 -9.35 -0.40 14.96
N LEU A 37 -9.36 0.76 14.30
CA LEU A 37 -10.48 1.69 14.31
C LEU A 37 -11.31 1.57 13.04
N GLU A 38 -10.88 0.76 12.08
CA GLU A 38 -11.47 0.67 10.74
C GLU A 38 -11.69 2.05 10.11
N PHE A 39 -10.70 2.94 10.25
CA PHE A 39 -10.71 4.26 9.63
C PHE A 39 -9.72 4.34 8.48
N CYS A 40 -10.16 4.97 7.39
CA CYS A 40 -9.32 5.25 6.24
C CYS A 40 -9.42 6.75 5.91
N PHE A 41 -8.27 7.37 5.71
CA PHE A 41 -8.14 8.76 5.33
C PHE A 41 -7.35 8.86 4.05
N LYS A 42 -7.82 9.71 3.13
CA LYS A 42 -7.16 10.02 1.87
C LYS A 42 -6.79 11.50 1.85
N PHE A 43 -5.52 11.79 1.65
CA PHE A 43 -5.03 13.09 1.25
C PHE A 43 -4.99 13.17 -0.29
N SER A 44 -5.43 14.30 -0.83
CA SER A 44 -5.24 14.65 -2.24
C SER A 44 -4.34 15.86 -2.35
N SER A 45 -3.21 15.73 -3.06
CA SER A 45 -2.33 16.88 -3.28
C SER A 45 -2.91 17.93 -4.23
N LYS A 46 -3.90 17.55 -5.05
CA LYS A 46 -4.65 18.49 -5.90
C LYS A 46 -5.44 19.51 -5.09
N THR A 47 -6.07 19.06 -4.01
CA THR A 47 -6.93 19.92 -3.17
C THR A 47 -6.25 20.35 -1.87
N GLY A 48 -5.15 19.68 -1.48
CA GLY A 48 -4.49 19.89 -0.20
C GLY A 48 -5.32 19.43 1.01
N THR A 49 -6.33 18.59 0.81
CA THR A 49 -7.29 18.21 1.85
C THR A 49 -7.28 16.72 2.17
N TRP A 50 -7.61 16.42 3.43
CA TRP A 50 -7.90 15.08 3.90
C TRP A 50 -9.40 14.79 3.80
N GLN A 51 -9.72 13.56 3.40
CA GLN A 51 -11.07 13.06 3.27
C GLN A 51 -11.17 11.71 3.97
N THR A 52 -12.25 11.51 4.72
CA THR A 52 -12.58 10.20 5.26
C THR A 52 -13.14 9.32 4.15
N VAL A 53 -12.66 8.08 4.07
CA VAL A 53 -13.12 7.06 3.13
C VAL A 53 -13.55 5.84 3.95
N PRO A 54 -14.65 5.16 3.60
CA PRO A 54 -14.97 3.88 4.23
C PRO A 54 -13.80 2.91 4.12
N TYR A 55 -13.44 2.22 5.21
CA TYR A 55 -12.21 1.42 5.30
C TYR A 55 -12.11 0.37 4.20
N SER A 56 -13.14 -0.46 4.03
CA SER A 56 -13.21 -1.50 2.99
C SER A 56 -13.06 -0.92 1.58
N LYS A 57 -13.68 0.23 1.31
CA LYS A 57 -13.54 0.95 0.04
C LYS A 57 -12.12 1.49 -0.15
N GLY A 58 -11.49 1.99 0.90
CA GLY A 58 -10.10 2.39 0.90
C GLY A 58 -9.17 1.24 0.52
N LEU A 59 -9.36 0.06 1.12
CA LEU A 59 -8.60 -1.15 0.80
C LEU A 59 -8.74 -1.53 -0.68
N GLU A 60 -9.98 -1.58 -1.20
CA GLU A 60 -10.24 -1.90 -2.60
C GLU A 60 -9.54 -0.93 -3.55
N ILE A 61 -9.62 0.37 -3.27
CA ILE A 61 -8.95 1.40 -4.08
C ILE A 61 -7.43 1.23 -4.04
N CYS A 62 -6.85 1.03 -2.84
CA CYS A 62 -5.42 0.82 -2.69
C CYS A 62 -4.92 -0.42 -3.43
N ARG A 63 -5.67 -1.54 -3.40
CA ARG A 63 -5.35 -2.74 -4.20
C ARG A 63 -5.31 -2.44 -5.69
N ARG A 64 -6.29 -1.68 -6.21
CA ARG A 64 -6.31 -1.26 -7.64
C ARG A 64 -5.17 -0.34 -7.99
N ILE A 65 -4.80 0.60 -7.11
CA ILE A 65 -3.66 1.50 -7.32
C ILE A 65 -2.36 0.70 -7.41
N ILE A 66 -2.13 -0.24 -6.47
CA ILE A 66 -0.94 -1.10 -6.47
C ILE A 66 -0.88 -1.95 -7.74
N SER A 67 -2.00 -2.57 -8.13
CA SER A 67 -2.11 -3.35 -9.37
C SER A 67 -1.79 -2.49 -10.60
N LYS A 68 -2.28 -1.25 -10.66
CA LYS A 68 -1.97 -0.33 -11.76
C LYS A 68 -0.50 0.07 -11.78
N ALA A 69 0.10 0.35 -10.63
CA ALA A 69 1.52 0.67 -10.49
C ALA A 69 2.43 -0.48 -10.96
N ALA A 70 2.01 -1.74 -10.79
CA ALA A 70 2.77 -2.89 -11.29
C ALA A 70 2.84 -2.96 -12.83
N THR A 71 1.91 -2.31 -13.54
CA THR A 71 1.84 -2.29 -15.02
C THR A 71 2.26 -0.97 -15.65
N ASN A 72 2.56 0.06 -14.84
CA ASN A 72 2.83 1.40 -15.33
C ASN A 72 4.03 2.00 -14.59
N SER A 73 5.13 2.21 -15.31
CA SER A 73 6.39 2.75 -14.78
C SER A 73 6.29 4.19 -14.26
N ASP A 74 5.29 4.97 -14.70
CA ASP A 74 5.09 6.34 -14.25
C ASP A 74 4.49 6.43 -12.84
N ILE A 75 3.92 5.32 -12.35
CA ILE A 75 3.25 5.24 -11.06
C ILE A 75 4.11 4.41 -10.11
N SER A 76 4.53 5.00 -9.00
CA SER A 76 5.13 4.28 -7.90
C SER A 76 4.28 4.38 -6.63
N VAL A 77 4.30 3.31 -5.84
CA VAL A 77 3.55 3.17 -4.60
C VAL A 77 4.51 2.75 -3.49
N VAL A 78 4.45 3.43 -2.35
CA VAL A 78 5.33 3.17 -1.19
C VAL A 78 4.55 3.25 0.11
N GLY A 79 5.03 2.58 1.16
CA GLY A 79 4.46 2.62 2.51
C GLY A 79 4.09 1.24 3.05
N SER A 80 3.92 1.15 4.37
CA SER A 80 3.67 -0.13 5.08
C SER A 80 2.43 -0.86 4.59
N MET A 81 1.40 -0.14 4.15
CA MET A 81 0.18 -0.73 3.59
C MET A 81 0.44 -1.47 2.27
N VAL A 82 1.44 -1.04 1.49
CA VAL A 82 1.79 -1.67 0.22
C VAL A 82 2.38 -3.06 0.46
N GLU A 83 3.20 -3.21 1.49
CA GLU A 83 3.85 -4.47 1.83
C GLU A 83 2.82 -5.53 2.22
N ASP A 84 1.77 -5.14 2.92
CA ASP A 84 0.70 -6.05 3.33
C ASP A 84 -0.21 -6.42 2.17
N LEU A 85 -0.61 -5.43 1.36
CA LEU A 85 -1.49 -5.67 0.22
C LEU A 85 -0.79 -6.46 -0.90
N ARG A 86 0.54 -6.45 -0.98
CA ARG A 86 1.30 -7.31 -1.90
C ARG A 86 1.33 -8.78 -1.47
N LYS A 87 1.16 -9.05 -0.16
CA LYS A 87 1.11 -10.40 0.39
C LYS A 87 -0.31 -11.00 0.35
N ASP A 88 -1.32 -10.16 0.10
CA ASP A 88 -2.73 -10.56 0.00
C ASP A 88 -2.99 -11.35 -1.31
N GLU A 89 -3.48 -12.59 -1.18
CA GLU A 89 -3.70 -13.55 -2.27
C GLU A 89 -4.54 -12.99 -3.43
N MET A 90 -5.46 -12.06 -3.17
CA MET A 90 -6.27 -11.45 -4.24
C MET A 90 -5.44 -10.58 -5.19
N VAL A 91 -4.36 -9.98 -4.70
CA VAL A 91 -3.39 -9.26 -5.54
C VAL A 91 -2.54 -10.28 -6.30
N SER A 92 -2.09 -11.36 -5.66
CA SER A 92 -1.40 -12.48 -6.33
C SER A 92 -2.23 -13.17 -7.41
N GLN A 93 -3.55 -13.35 -7.23
CA GLN A 93 -4.42 -13.94 -8.26
C GLN A 93 -4.69 -12.99 -9.44
N LEU A 94 -4.59 -11.66 -9.24
CA LEU A 94 -4.57 -10.70 -10.34
C LEU A 94 -3.27 -10.76 -11.14
N PHE A 95 -2.16 -11.16 -10.51
CA PHE A 95 -0.91 -11.51 -11.20
C PHE A 95 -1.02 -12.85 -11.95
N ASP A 96 -1.69 -13.84 -11.37
CA ASP A 96 -1.76 -15.22 -11.90
C ASP A 96 -2.75 -15.39 -13.09
N LYS A 97 -3.80 -14.55 -13.17
CA LYS A 97 -4.82 -14.62 -14.24
C LYS A 97 -4.47 -13.86 -15.54
N GLY A 98 -3.21 -13.58 -15.82
CA GLY A 98 -2.76 -13.21 -17.17
C GLY A 98 -3.26 -11.87 -17.73
N ARG A 99 -3.43 -10.83 -16.90
CA ARG A 99 -3.49 -9.42 -17.38
C ARG A 99 -2.17 -8.65 -17.18
N LEU A 100 -1.06 -9.39 -17.01
CA LEU A 100 0.30 -8.88 -17.07
C LEU A 100 1.00 -9.60 -18.23
N VAL A 101 1.36 -8.89 -19.28
CA VAL A 101 2.37 -9.37 -20.23
C VAL A 101 3.70 -9.18 -19.52
N ILE A 102 4.26 -10.27 -18.94
CA ILE A 102 5.72 -10.35 -18.77
C ILE A 102 6.27 -10.54 -20.19
N GLY A 103 6.34 -9.43 -20.92
CA GLY A 103 7.00 -9.38 -22.21
C GLY A 103 8.48 -9.41 -21.95
N GLY A 104 9.04 -10.60 -21.90
CA GLY A 104 10.46 -10.77 -22.11
C GLY A 104 10.85 -10.12 -23.43
N VAL A 105 11.85 -9.24 -23.38
CA VAL A 105 12.64 -8.91 -24.56
C VAL A 105 14.10 -8.92 -24.11
N ARG A 106 14.89 -9.60 -24.93
CA ARG A 106 16.28 -10.03 -24.75
C ARG A 106 17.23 -8.91 -24.36
#